data_AF-A0A255U3C5-F1
#
_entry.id   AF-A0A255U3C5-F1
#
_cell.length_a   1.000
_cell.length_b   1.000
_cell.length_c   1.000
_cell.angle_alpha   90.00
_cell.angle_beta   90.00
_cell.angle_gamma   90.00
#
_symmetry.space_group_name_H-M   'P 1'
#
loop_
_entity.id
_entity.type
_entity.pdbx_description
1 polymer ?
#
loop_
_entity_poly.entity_id
_entity_poly.type
_entity_poly.pdbx_seq_one_letter_code
_entity_poly.pdbx_strand_id
1 'polypeptide(L)'
;MECKSIKGKSKNMSKRALRVLLTLFFAFVMMLLVGCKPTLVGFKRVYGDGIELTEIKQNDSIISIINDYIKRHPKYNTFVLSRPILLSWDDSIVLKGLILGPGYRPLYGRREKLDTLWLHGKCVICFDSISDRDLYYKEGFVEYKKKYKNVQDIYIQSNGYVVDGELYNYIFRSIYIDRKDDKLIVNTRPDTLFLPIFEKSNIRFTCPNPSFAP
;
A
#
# COMPACT_ATOMS: atom_id res chain seq x y z
N MET A 1 58.08 -54.85 -11.35
CA MET A 1 56.95 -54.02 -11.81
C MET A 1 55.91 -53.97 -10.71
N GLU A 2 55.80 -52.85 -10.00
CA GLU A 2 54.75 -52.64 -8.99
C GLU A 2 53.42 -52.32 -9.67
N CYS A 3 52.41 -53.14 -9.46
CA CYS A 3 51.04 -52.87 -9.87
C CYS A 3 50.25 -52.35 -8.66
N LYS A 4 50.19 -51.02 -8.49
CA LYS A 4 49.38 -50.40 -7.42
C LYS A 4 47.89 -50.56 -7.75
N SER A 5 47.21 -51.36 -6.92
CA SER A 5 45.78 -51.65 -6.99
C SER A 5 44.92 -50.38 -6.83
N ILE A 6 44.17 -50.03 -7.88
CA ILE A 6 43.26 -48.86 -7.97
C ILE A 6 41.90 -49.11 -7.27
N LYS A 7 41.77 -50.15 -6.42
CA LYS A 7 40.48 -50.53 -5.82
C LYS A 7 39.97 -49.61 -4.70
N GLY A 8 40.77 -48.67 -4.20
CA GLY A 8 40.40 -47.80 -3.05
C GLY A 8 39.62 -46.52 -3.37
N LYS A 9 39.70 -45.99 -4.61
CA LYS A 9 39.12 -44.67 -4.94
C LYS A 9 37.60 -44.72 -5.21
N SER A 10 37.10 -45.80 -5.81
CA SER A 10 35.71 -45.88 -6.28
C SER A 10 34.66 -45.92 -5.15
N LYS A 11 34.88 -46.72 -4.10
CA LYS A 11 33.95 -46.79 -2.94
C LYS A 11 33.85 -45.48 -2.15
N ASN A 12 34.94 -44.71 -2.06
CA ASN A 12 34.93 -43.42 -1.35
C ASN A 12 34.25 -42.31 -2.16
N MET A 13 34.33 -42.35 -3.50
CA MET A 13 33.59 -41.43 -4.36
C MET A 13 32.08 -41.63 -4.27
N SER A 14 31.62 -42.89 -4.23
CA SER A 14 30.21 -43.23 -4.04
C SER A 14 29.65 -42.70 -2.71
N LYS A 15 30.39 -42.84 -1.61
CA LYS A 15 29.98 -42.30 -0.30
C LYS A 15 29.97 -40.77 -0.26
N ARG A 16 30.92 -40.10 -0.92
CA ARG A 16 30.93 -38.63 -1.05
C ARG A 16 29.76 -38.14 -1.90
N ALA A 17 29.51 -38.77 -3.05
CA ALA A 17 28.38 -38.45 -3.91
C ALA A 17 27.04 -38.63 -3.17
N LEU A 18 26.89 -39.72 -2.41
CA LEU A 18 25.71 -39.97 -1.59
C LEU A 18 25.51 -38.90 -0.51
N ARG A 19 26.60 -38.48 0.17
CA ARG A 19 26.52 -37.37 1.15
C ARG A 19 26.12 -36.06 0.51
N VAL A 20 26.70 -35.71 -0.64
CA VAL A 20 26.34 -34.48 -1.37
C VAL A 20 24.87 -34.52 -1.80
N LEU A 21 24.40 -35.66 -2.31
CA LEU A 21 23.00 -35.84 -2.70
C LEU A 21 22.05 -35.70 -1.50
N LEU A 22 22.42 -36.28 -0.36
CA LEU A 22 21.63 -36.15 0.88
C LEU A 22 21.57 -34.69 1.35
N THR A 23 22.69 -33.98 1.34
CA THR A 23 22.74 -32.57 1.76
C THR A 23 21.90 -31.70 0.83
N LEU A 24 21.95 -31.93 -0.48
CA LEU A 24 21.12 -31.23 -1.46
C LEU A 24 19.63 -31.54 -1.27
N PHE A 25 19.28 -32.79 -0.97
CA PHE A 25 17.91 -33.19 -0.65
C PHE A 25 17.40 -32.50 0.62
N PHE A 26 18.20 -32.47 1.69
CA PHE A 26 17.85 -31.75 2.92
C PHE A 26 17.72 -30.25 2.70
N ALA A 27 18.61 -29.64 1.91
CA ALA A 27 18.50 -28.22 1.55
C ALA A 27 17.23 -27.93 0.74
N PHE A 28 16.87 -28.82 -0.19
CA PHE A 28 15.64 -28.71 -0.99
C PHE A 28 14.37 -28.87 -0.12
N VAL A 29 14.36 -29.85 0.80
CA VAL A 29 13.26 -30.03 1.76
C VAL A 29 13.16 -28.83 2.71
N MET A 30 14.27 -28.27 3.18
CA MET A 30 14.26 -27.06 4.00
C MET A 30 13.77 -25.84 3.20
N MET A 31 14.14 -25.70 1.93
CA MET A 31 13.60 -24.66 1.05
C MET A 31 12.09 -24.84 0.81
N LEU A 32 11.62 -26.08 0.66
CA LEU A 32 10.19 -26.39 0.59
C LEU A 32 9.47 -26.09 1.91
N LEU A 33 10.09 -26.36 3.07
CA LEU A 33 9.51 -26.08 4.39
C LEU A 33 9.50 -24.57 4.71
N VAL A 34 10.51 -23.81 4.28
CA VAL A 34 10.54 -22.35 4.40
C VAL A 34 9.59 -21.68 3.38
N GLY A 35 9.38 -22.31 2.21
CA GLY A 35 8.42 -21.89 1.18
C GLY A 35 6.97 -22.29 1.47
N CYS A 36 6.75 -23.39 2.19
CA CYS A 36 5.46 -23.80 2.74
C CYS A 36 5.27 -23.19 4.12
N LYS A 37 5.03 -21.88 4.16
CA LYS A 37 4.15 -21.39 5.23
C LYS A 37 2.84 -22.15 5.08
N PRO A 38 2.27 -22.74 6.14
CA PRO A 38 0.92 -23.25 6.05
C PRO A 38 0.05 -22.09 5.61
N THR A 39 -0.48 -22.17 4.38
CA THR A 39 -1.61 -21.36 3.95
C THR A 39 -2.73 -21.78 4.88
N LEU A 40 -2.89 -21.00 5.94
CA LEU A 40 -3.98 -21.09 6.88
C LEU A 40 -5.21 -20.65 6.09
N VAL A 41 -5.76 -21.59 5.31
CA VAL A 41 -7.05 -21.42 4.64
C VAL A 41 -8.07 -21.24 5.76
N GLY A 42 -8.70 -20.06 5.81
CA GLY A 42 -10.07 -20.00 6.31
C GLY A 42 -10.48 -18.89 7.27
N PHE A 43 -9.64 -17.93 7.65
CA PHE A 43 -10.15 -16.75 8.38
C PHE A 43 -9.55 -15.46 7.83
N LYS A 44 -10.34 -14.79 6.98
CA LYS A 44 -10.10 -13.38 6.67
C LYS A 44 -10.30 -12.58 7.96
N ARG A 45 -9.25 -11.92 8.45
CA ARG A 45 -9.33 -10.95 9.53
C ARG A 45 -9.98 -9.69 8.99
N VAL A 46 -11.18 -9.43 9.46
CA VAL A 46 -11.86 -8.16 9.18
C VAL A 46 -11.24 -7.10 10.08
N TYR A 47 -10.80 -6.00 9.48
CA TYR A 47 -10.38 -4.82 10.22
C TYR A 47 -11.61 -3.93 10.39
N GLY A 48 -12.00 -3.72 11.65
CA GLY A 48 -13.17 -2.92 12.03
C GLY A 48 -14.51 -3.49 11.58
N ASP A 49 -15.55 -2.72 11.85
CA ASP A 49 -16.95 -3.04 11.56
C ASP A 49 -17.40 -2.41 10.22
N GLY A 50 -16.70 -1.37 9.76
CA GLY A 50 -17.00 -0.63 8.54
C GLY A 50 -17.84 0.63 8.77
N ILE A 51 -17.80 1.51 7.77
CA ILE A 51 -18.57 2.76 7.72
C ILE A 51 -19.09 2.91 6.29
N GLU A 52 -20.41 3.01 6.13
CA GLU A 52 -21.01 3.28 4.83
C GLU A 52 -20.79 4.74 4.41
N LEU A 53 -20.57 4.99 3.12
CA LEU A 53 -20.38 6.35 2.61
C LEU A 53 -21.62 7.24 2.83
N THR A 54 -22.81 6.65 2.85
CA THR A 54 -24.07 7.35 3.12
C THR A 54 -24.14 7.90 4.54
N GLU A 55 -23.46 7.27 5.50
CA GLU A 55 -23.44 7.70 6.92
C GLU A 55 -22.63 9.00 7.13
N ILE A 56 -21.73 9.36 6.22
CA ILE A 56 -20.81 10.50 6.40
C ILE A 56 -21.57 11.80 6.66
N LYS A 57 -22.61 12.08 5.87
CA LYS A 57 -23.37 13.34 5.94
C LYS A 57 -24.18 13.48 7.24
N GLN A 58 -24.42 12.37 7.94
CA GLN A 58 -25.28 12.30 9.11
C GLN A 58 -24.48 12.07 10.40
N ASN A 59 -23.14 12.02 10.32
CA ASN A 59 -22.27 11.71 11.44
C ASN A 59 -21.29 12.85 11.70
N ASP A 60 -21.64 13.70 12.69
CA ASP A 60 -20.83 14.86 13.08
C ASP A 60 -19.40 14.50 13.50
N SER A 61 -19.22 13.31 14.08
CA SER A 61 -17.88 12.85 14.50
C SER A 61 -17.00 12.53 13.29
N ILE A 62 -17.55 11.89 12.26
CA ILE A 62 -16.83 11.65 10.99
C ILE A 62 -16.52 12.98 10.30
N ILE A 63 -17.49 13.90 10.24
CA ILE A 63 -17.28 15.24 9.67
C ILE A 63 -16.19 16.00 10.42
N SER A 64 -16.13 15.91 11.75
CA SER A 64 -15.07 16.52 12.55
C SER A 64 -13.69 15.96 12.18
N ILE A 65 -13.56 14.64 12.06
CA ILE A 65 -12.31 13.99 11.65
C ILE A 65 -11.86 14.46 10.25
N ILE A 66 -12.80 14.54 9.30
CA ILE A 66 -12.53 15.03 7.93
C ILE A 66 -12.06 16.49 7.98
N ASN A 67 -12.75 17.35 8.74
CA ASN A 67 -12.40 18.76 8.89
C ASN A 67 -11.00 18.94 9.49
N ASP A 68 -10.66 18.18 10.53
CA ASP A 68 -9.34 18.25 11.18
C ASP A 68 -8.23 17.76 10.26
N TYR A 69 -8.50 16.75 9.43
CA TYR A 69 -7.57 16.33 8.39
C TYR A 69 -7.37 17.41 7.32
N ILE A 70 -8.45 18.03 6.84
CA ILE A 70 -8.41 19.10 5.83
C ILE A 70 -7.60 20.32 6.33
N LYS A 71 -7.82 20.74 7.57
CA LYS A 71 -7.12 21.89 8.18
C LYS A 71 -5.61 21.66 8.25
N ARG A 72 -5.17 20.43 8.54
CA ARG A 72 -3.74 20.05 8.58
C ARG A 72 -3.07 20.00 7.21
N HIS A 73 -3.84 20.02 6.12
CA HIS A 73 -3.33 19.95 4.76
C HIS A 73 -3.80 21.15 3.91
N PRO A 74 -3.36 22.38 4.23
CA PRO A 74 -3.85 23.59 3.60
C PRO A 74 -3.57 23.67 2.09
N LYS A 75 -2.47 23.07 1.62
CA LYS A 75 -2.02 23.13 0.22
C LYS A 75 -2.92 22.42 -0.81
N TYR A 76 -3.79 21.50 -0.37
CA TYR A 76 -4.73 20.81 -1.27
C TYR A 76 -6.10 21.47 -1.24
N ASN A 77 -6.69 21.67 -2.41
CA ASN A 77 -8.05 22.22 -2.56
C ASN A 77 -9.11 21.12 -2.72
N THR A 78 -8.69 19.92 -3.11
CA THR A 78 -9.54 18.77 -3.36
C THR A 78 -9.05 17.60 -2.51
N PHE A 79 -10.00 16.86 -1.94
CA PHE A 79 -9.80 15.66 -1.15
C PHE A 79 -10.64 14.52 -1.72
N VAL A 80 -10.23 13.30 -1.45
CA VAL A 80 -10.94 12.08 -1.86
C VAL A 80 -11.25 11.29 -0.61
N LEU A 81 -12.50 10.87 -0.48
CA LEU A 81 -13.02 9.98 0.55
C LEU A 81 -13.65 8.77 -0.14
N SER A 82 -13.12 7.58 0.11
CA SER A 82 -13.63 6.36 -0.53
C SER A 82 -13.64 5.17 0.40
N ARG A 83 -14.35 4.09 0.02
CA ARG A 83 -14.08 2.78 0.65
C ARG A 83 -12.66 2.33 0.30
N PRO A 84 -12.12 1.32 1.01
CA PRO A 84 -10.72 0.97 0.97
C PRO A 84 -10.33 0.52 -0.44
N ILE A 85 -9.13 0.91 -0.84
CA ILE A 85 -8.55 0.43 -2.09
C ILE A 85 -8.34 -1.08 -1.95
N LEU A 86 -8.79 -1.86 -2.93
CA LEU A 86 -8.57 -3.31 -2.99
C LEU A 86 -7.10 -3.59 -3.35
N LEU A 87 -6.21 -3.26 -2.42
CA LEU A 87 -4.77 -3.37 -2.54
C LEU A 87 -4.15 -4.15 -1.39
N SER A 88 -4.95 -4.74 -0.51
CA SER A 88 -4.39 -5.63 0.49
C SER A 88 -3.73 -6.80 -0.25
N TRP A 89 -2.41 -6.74 -0.39
CA TRP A 89 -1.58 -7.84 -0.87
C TRP A 89 -1.56 -8.99 0.15
N ASP A 90 -2.16 -8.76 1.32
CA ASP A 90 -2.58 -9.79 2.25
C ASP A 90 -4.07 -10.11 2.03
N ASP A 91 -4.35 -11.16 1.24
CA ASP A 91 -5.71 -11.64 0.95
C ASP A 91 -6.47 -12.09 2.23
N SER A 92 -5.76 -12.19 3.37
CA SER A 92 -6.34 -12.49 4.66
C SER A 92 -6.92 -11.26 5.37
N ILE A 93 -6.74 -10.03 4.87
CA ILE A 93 -7.28 -8.81 5.51
C ILE A 93 -8.42 -8.22 4.68
N VAL A 94 -9.54 -7.93 5.35
CA VAL A 94 -10.67 -7.19 4.76
C VAL A 94 -10.81 -5.87 5.48
N LEU A 95 -10.55 -4.78 4.77
CA LEU A 95 -10.72 -3.41 5.26
C LEU A 95 -12.12 -2.92 4.90
N LYS A 96 -12.90 -2.43 5.89
CA LYS A 96 -14.28 -1.98 5.68
C LYS A 96 -14.54 -0.50 5.97
N GLY A 97 -13.62 0.18 6.64
CA GLY A 97 -13.68 1.62 6.87
C GLY A 97 -13.51 2.48 5.61
N LEU A 98 -13.23 3.76 5.79
CA LEU A 98 -13.04 4.75 4.74
C LEU A 98 -11.59 5.22 4.69
N ILE A 99 -11.11 5.56 3.50
CA ILE A 99 -9.81 6.22 3.30
C ILE A 99 -10.03 7.66 2.83
N LEU A 100 -9.43 8.61 3.54
CA LEU A 100 -9.49 10.04 3.24
C LEU A 100 -8.10 10.55 2.93
N GLY A 101 -7.89 11.14 1.75
CA GLY A 101 -6.60 11.70 1.36
C GLY A 101 -6.70 12.88 0.40
N PRO A 102 -5.55 13.42 -0.05
CA PRO A 102 -5.51 14.46 -1.07
C PRO A 102 -6.10 13.97 -2.40
N GLY A 103 -6.87 14.82 -3.07
CA GLY A 103 -7.43 14.51 -4.38
C GLY A 103 -6.43 14.80 -5.50
N TYR A 104 -5.78 13.77 -6.01
CA TYR A 104 -5.03 13.84 -7.26
C TYR A 104 -5.99 13.69 -8.45
N ARG A 105 -5.89 14.56 -9.46
CA ARG A 105 -6.81 14.57 -10.63
C ARG A 105 -7.05 13.18 -11.27
N PRO A 106 -6.03 12.30 -11.40
CA PRO A 106 -6.24 10.95 -11.94
C PRO A 106 -7.25 10.10 -11.15
N LEU A 107 -7.39 10.34 -9.83
CA LEU A 107 -8.28 9.57 -8.94
C LEU A 107 -9.77 9.79 -9.19
N TYR A 108 -10.15 11.00 -9.59
CA TYR A 108 -11.56 11.40 -9.66
C TYR A 108 -11.99 11.94 -11.03
N GLY A 109 -11.06 12.26 -11.92
CA GLY A 109 -11.35 12.87 -13.22
C GLY A 109 -12.10 11.98 -14.22
N ARG A 110 -12.26 10.68 -13.94
CA ARG A 110 -12.93 9.70 -14.82
C ARG A 110 -14.37 9.38 -14.44
N ARG A 111 -14.83 9.88 -13.29
CA ARG A 111 -16.15 9.50 -12.77
C ARG A 111 -17.19 10.42 -13.37
N GLU A 112 -18.20 9.83 -14.00
CA GLU A 112 -19.32 10.56 -14.61
C GLU A 112 -20.18 11.28 -13.56
N LYS A 113 -20.27 10.70 -12.35
CA LYS A 113 -20.96 11.28 -11.21
C LYS A 113 -20.05 11.28 -9.99
N LEU A 114 -19.96 12.44 -9.37
CA LEU A 114 -19.16 12.68 -8.18
C LEU A 114 -20.08 13.22 -7.10
N ASP A 115 -20.29 12.41 -6.06
CA ASP A 115 -20.85 12.95 -4.82
C ASP A 115 -19.79 13.83 -4.16
N THR A 116 -20.20 15.02 -3.74
CA THR A 116 -19.28 15.99 -3.15
C THR A 116 -19.81 16.52 -1.83
N LEU A 117 -18.87 16.79 -0.93
CA LEU A 117 -19.07 17.53 0.31
C LEU A 117 -18.17 18.76 0.28
N TRP A 118 -18.73 19.91 0.62
CA TRP A 118 -17.97 21.14 0.73
C TRP A 118 -17.71 21.43 2.20
N LEU A 119 -16.43 21.39 2.58
CA LEU A 119 -15.98 21.53 3.96
C LEU A 119 -14.84 22.54 4.02
N HIS A 120 -15.00 23.60 4.81
CA HIS A 120 -14.01 24.69 4.93
C HIS A 120 -13.55 25.28 3.58
N GLY A 121 -14.48 25.46 2.63
CA GLY A 121 -14.17 25.99 1.29
C GLY A 121 -13.41 25.01 0.40
N LYS A 122 -13.27 23.74 0.83
CA LYS A 122 -12.58 22.68 0.09
C LYS A 122 -13.55 21.61 -0.34
N CYS A 123 -13.27 20.99 -1.48
CA CYS A 123 -14.11 19.95 -2.04
C CYS A 123 -13.62 18.57 -1.58
N VAL A 124 -14.51 17.79 -0.97
CA VAL A 124 -14.29 16.37 -0.67
C VAL A 124 -15.13 15.56 -1.63
N ILE A 125 -14.46 14.82 -2.50
CA ILE A 125 -15.07 13.95 -3.49
C ILE A 125 -15.27 12.58 -2.85
N CYS A 126 -16.52 12.12 -2.80
CA CYS A 126 -16.90 10.86 -2.18
C CYS A 126 -17.23 9.83 -3.24
N PHE A 127 -16.68 8.62 -3.12
CA PHE A 127 -17.03 7.53 -4.03
C PHE A 127 -16.69 6.15 -3.51
N ASP A 128 -17.35 5.14 -4.08
CA ASP A 128 -17.37 3.79 -3.55
C ASP A 128 -16.03 3.09 -3.40
N SER A 129 -15.09 3.17 -4.34
CA SER A 129 -13.76 2.58 -4.18
C SER A 129 -12.80 3.17 -5.18
N ILE A 130 -11.52 3.26 -4.82
CA ILE A 130 -10.44 3.52 -5.78
C ILE A 130 -10.02 2.16 -6.35
N SER A 131 -9.92 2.04 -7.67
CA SER A 131 -9.20 0.93 -8.29
C SER A 131 -7.72 1.29 -8.44
N ASP A 132 -6.84 0.31 -8.24
CA ASP A 132 -5.44 0.38 -8.66
C ASP A 132 -5.28 0.94 -10.09
N ARG A 133 -6.17 0.56 -11.03
CA ARG A 133 -6.17 1.06 -12.42
C ARG A 133 -6.51 2.55 -12.55
N ASP A 134 -7.24 3.13 -11.60
CA ASP A 134 -7.51 4.58 -11.58
C ASP A 134 -6.23 5.39 -11.31
N LEU A 135 -5.22 4.74 -10.73
CA LEU A 135 -3.95 5.34 -10.32
C LEU A 135 -2.81 5.20 -11.33
N TYR A 136 -2.92 4.27 -12.29
CA TYR A 136 -1.89 4.00 -13.31
C TYR A 136 -2.19 4.60 -14.69
N TYR A 137 -3.23 5.43 -14.81
CA TYR A 137 -3.67 5.92 -16.12
C TYR A 137 -2.68 6.91 -16.74
N LYS A 138 -2.47 6.80 -18.05
CA LYS A 138 -1.44 7.54 -18.80
C LYS A 138 -1.96 8.80 -19.51
N GLU A 139 -3.22 8.88 -19.91
CA GLU A 139 -3.71 10.01 -20.73
C GLU A 139 -4.11 11.20 -19.84
N GLY A 140 -3.55 12.38 -20.11
CA GLY A 140 -3.67 13.56 -19.23
C GLY A 140 -2.79 13.50 -17.97
N PHE A 141 -2.21 12.33 -17.68
CA PHE A 141 -1.38 12.08 -16.51
C PHE A 141 0.05 12.57 -16.69
N VAL A 142 0.61 12.42 -17.89
CA VAL A 142 1.92 13.00 -18.22
C VAL A 142 1.84 14.52 -18.13
N GLU A 143 0.75 15.13 -18.60
CA GLU A 143 0.49 16.56 -18.50
C GLU A 143 0.27 17.00 -17.05
N TYR A 144 -0.46 16.22 -16.25
CA TYR A 144 -0.64 16.48 -14.82
C TYR A 144 0.70 16.42 -14.08
N LYS A 145 1.49 15.35 -14.23
CA LYS A 145 2.84 15.25 -13.67
C LYS A 145 3.72 16.41 -14.10
N LYS A 146 3.73 16.77 -15.38
CA LYS A 146 4.49 17.93 -15.88
C LYS A 146 4.04 19.24 -15.26
N LYS A 147 2.73 19.46 -15.12
CA LYS A 147 2.16 20.69 -14.53
C LYS A 147 2.46 20.82 -13.04
N TYR A 148 2.45 19.70 -12.31
CA TYR A 148 2.58 19.69 -10.85
C TYR A 148 3.93 19.16 -10.35
N LYS A 149 4.92 18.88 -11.22
CA LYS A 149 6.23 18.31 -10.85
C LYS A 149 6.97 19.05 -9.73
N ASN A 150 6.80 20.37 -9.63
CA ASN A 150 7.49 21.22 -8.65
C ASN A 150 6.67 21.46 -7.37
N VAL A 151 5.44 20.94 -7.31
CA VAL A 151 4.50 21.11 -6.18
C VAL A 151 3.90 19.78 -5.72
N GLN A 152 4.24 18.67 -6.39
CA GLN A 152 3.84 17.33 -6.04
C GLN A 152 4.81 16.77 -5.00
N ASP A 153 4.28 16.19 -3.94
CA ASP A 153 5.13 15.55 -2.96
C ASP A 153 5.68 14.22 -3.50
N ILE A 154 6.92 13.94 -3.13
CA ILE A 154 7.66 12.77 -3.61
C ILE A 154 7.82 11.78 -2.45
N TYR A 155 7.45 10.52 -2.69
CA TYR A 155 7.71 9.40 -1.79
C TYR A 155 9.15 8.92 -2.02
N ILE A 156 9.94 8.88 -0.95
CA ILE A 156 11.31 8.36 -0.96
C ILE A 156 11.40 7.19 0.02
N GLN A 157 11.79 6.03 -0.50
CA GLN A 157 12.10 4.85 0.30
C GLN A 157 13.34 5.11 1.18
N SER A 158 13.50 4.32 2.23
CA SER A 158 14.64 4.44 3.16
C SER A 158 16.01 4.27 2.50
N ASN A 159 16.07 3.52 1.40
CA ASN A 159 17.25 3.34 0.55
C ASN A 159 17.54 4.55 -0.38
N GLY A 160 16.75 5.62 -0.31
CA GLY A 160 16.89 6.81 -1.14
C GLY A 160 16.19 6.72 -2.51
N TYR A 161 15.53 5.60 -2.82
CA TYR A 161 14.81 5.44 -4.09
C TYR A 161 13.53 6.29 -4.11
N VAL A 162 13.38 7.10 -5.15
CA VAL A 162 12.15 7.85 -5.41
C VAL A 162 11.10 6.89 -5.96
N VAL A 163 10.00 6.72 -5.23
CA VAL A 163 8.87 5.94 -5.70
C VAL A 163 7.89 6.90 -6.37
N ASP A 164 7.90 6.87 -7.69
CA ASP A 164 7.00 7.62 -8.55
C ASP A 164 5.63 6.91 -8.66
N GLY A 165 4.91 6.79 -7.54
CA GLY A 165 3.60 6.16 -7.48
C GLY A 165 2.58 6.95 -6.65
N GLU A 166 1.57 7.48 -7.34
CA GLU A 166 0.45 8.27 -6.81
C GLU A 166 -0.33 7.50 -5.76
N LEU A 167 -0.43 6.19 -5.94
CA LEU A 167 -1.12 5.32 -5.01
C LEU A 167 -0.43 5.28 -3.65
N TYR A 168 0.88 5.06 -3.64
CA TYR A 168 1.69 5.07 -2.44
C TYR A 168 1.68 6.46 -1.80
N ASN A 169 1.78 7.51 -2.62
CA ASN A 169 1.68 8.90 -2.19
C ASN A 169 0.32 9.27 -1.61
N TYR A 170 -0.77 8.72 -2.16
CA TYR A 170 -2.12 8.88 -1.67
C TYR A 170 -2.28 8.15 -0.35
N ILE A 171 -2.03 6.84 -0.31
CA ILE A 171 -2.15 6.02 0.90
C ILE A 171 -1.36 6.65 2.05
N PHE A 172 -0.10 7.01 1.85
CA PHE A 172 0.71 7.55 2.94
C PHE A 172 0.15 8.85 3.54
N ARG A 173 -0.44 9.70 2.70
CA ARG A 173 -1.02 10.97 3.16
C ARG A 173 -2.41 10.79 3.72
N SER A 174 -3.09 9.74 3.31
CA SER A 174 -4.43 9.48 3.75
C SER A 174 -4.47 9.14 5.23
N ILE A 175 -5.65 9.30 5.81
CA ILE A 175 -6.04 8.62 7.03
C ILE A 175 -7.05 7.52 6.68
N TYR A 176 -7.08 6.50 7.51
CA TYR A 176 -8.11 5.47 7.48
C TYR A 176 -9.03 5.64 8.68
N ILE A 177 -10.33 5.72 8.43
CA ILE A 177 -11.36 5.94 9.43
C ILE A 177 -12.22 4.69 9.44
N ASP A 178 -12.40 4.07 10.59
CA ASP A 178 -13.23 2.87 10.71
C ASP A 178 -14.00 2.90 12.01
N ARG A 179 -14.83 1.89 12.23
CA ARG A 179 -15.57 1.65 13.46
C ARG A 179 -15.06 0.37 14.09
N LYS A 180 -14.91 0.36 15.42
CA LYS A 180 -14.66 -0.84 16.19
C LYS A 180 -15.34 -0.71 17.55
N ASP A 181 -16.18 -1.68 17.90
CA ASP A 181 -16.92 -1.69 19.17
C ASP A 181 -17.72 -0.37 19.35
N ASP A 182 -18.44 0.03 18.30
CA ASP A 182 -19.22 1.28 18.18
C ASP A 182 -18.42 2.59 18.31
N LYS A 183 -17.09 2.51 18.37
CA LYS A 183 -16.20 3.68 18.45
C LYS A 183 -15.49 3.91 17.13
N LEU A 184 -15.40 5.18 16.74
CA LEU A 184 -14.59 5.56 15.59
C LEU A 184 -13.10 5.38 15.93
N ILE A 185 -12.39 4.72 15.02
CA ILE A 185 -10.94 4.59 15.05
C ILE A 185 -10.35 5.33 13.85
N VAL A 186 -9.24 6.04 14.09
CA VAL A 186 -8.52 6.76 13.04
C VAL A 186 -7.10 6.25 13.00
N ASN A 187 -6.71 5.62 11.89
CA ASN A 187 -5.34 5.24 11.62
C ASN A 187 -4.70 6.31 10.72
N THR A 188 -3.73 7.05 11.26
CA THR A 188 -2.98 8.09 10.54
C THR A 188 -1.80 7.55 9.73
N ARG A 189 -1.62 6.23 9.71
CA ARG A 189 -0.59 5.48 8.99
C ARG A 189 -1.23 4.32 8.23
N PRO A 190 -2.19 4.58 7.33
CA PRO A 190 -2.87 3.52 6.60
C PRO A 190 -1.93 2.74 5.67
N ASP A 191 -0.75 3.27 5.34
CA ASP A 191 0.34 2.52 4.71
C ASP A 191 0.69 1.22 5.45
N THR A 192 0.52 1.19 6.78
CA THR A 192 0.70 -0.01 7.60
C THR A 192 -0.34 -1.10 7.32
N LEU A 193 -1.50 -0.73 6.76
CA LEU A 193 -2.59 -1.64 6.42
C LEU A 193 -2.58 -2.01 4.93
N PHE A 194 -2.36 -1.04 4.04
CA PHE A 194 -2.53 -1.21 2.59
C PHE A 194 -1.26 -1.63 1.84
N LEU A 195 -0.06 -1.37 2.38
CA LEU A 195 1.21 -1.65 1.69
C LEU A 195 1.89 -2.91 2.22
N PRO A 196 2.79 -3.56 1.45
CA PRO A 196 3.58 -4.68 1.95
C PRO A 196 4.72 -4.24 2.88
N ILE A 197 5.18 -5.14 3.75
CA ILE A 197 6.18 -4.84 4.81
C ILE A 197 7.49 -4.25 4.26
N PHE A 198 7.94 -4.68 3.08
CA PHE A 198 9.16 -4.16 2.46
C PHE A 198 9.03 -2.70 1.99
N GLU A 199 7.81 -2.24 1.68
CA GLU A 199 7.52 -0.82 1.40
C GLU A 199 7.31 0.00 2.68
N LYS A 200 7.11 -0.63 3.84
CA LYS A 200 6.84 0.07 5.12
C LYS A 200 8.09 0.63 5.81
N SER A 201 9.26 0.08 5.53
CA SER A 201 10.45 0.34 6.36
C SER A 201 11.14 1.68 6.01
N ASN A 202 10.97 2.66 6.90
CA ASN A 202 11.67 3.95 7.00
C ASN A 202 11.49 4.94 5.84
N ILE A 203 10.25 5.08 5.38
CA ILE A 203 9.82 6.08 4.39
C ILE A 203 10.08 7.52 4.87
N ARG A 204 10.61 8.38 4.00
CA ARG A 204 10.78 9.83 4.23
C ARG A 204 10.11 10.64 3.12
N PHE A 205 9.63 11.83 3.46
CA PHE A 205 9.08 12.78 2.50
C PHE A 205 9.95 14.01 2.38
N THR A 206 10.16 14.45 1.15
CA THR A 206 10.68 15.78 0.84
C THR A 206 9.61 16.52 0.06
N CYS A 207 9.20 17.69 0.56
CA CYS A 207 8.46 18.62 -0.27
C CYS A 207 9.39 19.09 -1.40
N PRO A 208 8.91 19.18 -2.64
CA PRO A 208 9.66 19.90 -3.66
C PRO A 208 9.86 21.35 -3.18
N ASN A 209 11.06 21.87 -3.41
CA ASN A 209 11.48 23.17 -2.89
C ASN A 209 10.52 24.26 -3.40
N PRO A 210 9.93 25.09 -2.52
CA PRO A 210 8.96 26.12 -2.91
C PRO A 210 9.56 27.22 -3.80
N SER A 211 10.89 27.27 -3.94
CA SER A 211 11.62 28.24 -4.76
C SER A 211 11.51 28.01 -6.29
N PHE A 212 10.74 27.02 -6.76
CA PHE A 212 10.56 26.71 -8.18
C PHE A 212 9.10 26.81 -8.67
N ALA A 213 8.29 27.67 -8.04
CA ALA A 213 7.05 28.14 -8.63
C ALA A 213 7.33 29.42 -9.44
N PRO A 214 7.14 29.42 -10.78
CA PRO A 214 7.15 30.66 -11.56
C PRO A 214 5.97 31.58 -11.20
#